data_AF-A0A6A0HGT8-F1
#
_entry.id   AF-A0A6A0HGT8-F1
#
_cell.length_a   1.000
_cell.length_b   1.000
_cell.length_c   1.000
_cell.angle_alpha   90.00
_cell.angle_beta   90.00
_cell.angle_gamma   90.00
#
_symmetry.space_group_name_H-M   'P 1'
#
loop_
_entity.id
_entity.type
_entity.pdbx_description
1 polymer ?
#
loop_
_entity_poly.entity_id
_entity_poly.type
_entity_poly.pdbx_seq_one_letter_code
_entity_poly.pdbx_strand_id
1 'polypeptide(L)'
;MTCCAEAPHGLTNIRSNRGKEIMTTTCRRRVSRCFCAAVFGFAAALAAQTNAPFVQQPLNQDSHNTLLRSGPMAGYAEMTEASLWVQTTRPADVQFRYWVEGQPQTSALSELVKTTKAGDYVAQVILSLLEPGTKYNYELYIDGKLAPRPYRLAFQTQSFWQWRTDPPAFTVMFGSCAYVNQESHDRPGKPYGSDHEIFTAMAAKQPDLMLWLGDNVYYREPDFFSVAQMKARYAHTRALPEMQALLAATQNYAIWDDHDYGPNDADWTYRMKQPALEIFKSYWVNPAYGHDDVRGVFFNFTWNDIEFFMLDNRYHRSPNYSRDSLRVMFGAAQMRWLKDALTASRAPFKMIVAGNQMLNPMSPGESFTKFPYEQQEFLQWLQTQKVYGVVFLSGDRHITELIKIQPEGFYPLYDYTNSSLTAGTYKADRDANNPARVTGTLFDNQHNFGLLRFEGPRTDRKLTMECYDKTGKLAWKHEVKASELRVK
;
A
#
# COMPACT_ATOMS: atom_id res chain seq x y z
N MET A 1 35.38 -1.25 54.04
CA MET A 1 35.52 0.22 53.93
C MET A 1 34.35 0.70 53.08
N THR A 2 33.22 1.12 53.64
CA THR A 2 32.88 2.52 54.05
C THR A 2 33.13 3.54 52.93
N CYS A 3 32.27 4.51 52.62
CA CYS A 3 30.90 4.87 52.97
C CYS A 3 30.56 6.17 52.16
N CYS A 4 29.27 6.56 52.19
CA CYS A 4 28.70 7.92 51.96
C CYS A 4 28.62 8.42 50.50
N ALA A 5 27.47 8.69 49.87
CA ALA A 5 26.20 9.34 50.26
C ALA A 5 26.36 10.83 50.65
N GLU A 6 25.73 11.73 49.87
CA GLU A 6 24.76 12.74 50.36
C GLU A 6 24.26 13.69 49.24
N ALA A 7 22.97 13.99 49.29
CA ALA A 7 22.25 15.15 48.72
C ALA A 7 21.65 15.92 49.94
N PRO A 8 20.66 16.84 49.84
CA PRO A 8 20.32 17.93 48.93
C PRO A 8 20.03 19.27 49.70
N HIS A 9 19.81 20.41 49.01
CA HIS A 9 19.08 21.61 49.52
C HIS A 9 18.62 22.43 48.29
N GLY A 10 17.53 23.21 48.23
CA GLY A 10 16.52 23.68 49.18
C GLY A 10 15.68 24.76 48.48
N LEU A 11 14.41 24.91 48.90
CA LEU A 11 13.35 25.76 48.34
C LEU A 11 13.56 27.27 48.50
N THR A 12 12.88 28.12 47.70
CA THR A 12 11.92 29.17 48.20
C THR A 12 11.16 29.95 47.11
N ASN A 13 9.90 30.25 47.41
CA ASN A 13 8.90 31.09 46.73
C ASN A 13 9.21 32.59 46.80
N ILE A 14 8.77 33.42 45.82
CA ILE A 14 8.18 34.77 46.04
C ILE A 14 7.12 35.11 44.95
N ARG A 15 5.99 35.68 45.40
CA ARG A 15 4.86 36.26 44.63
C ARG A 15 5.03 37.78 44.41
N SER A 16 4.19 38.31 43.52
CA SER A 16 3.60 39.68 43.45
C SER A 16 4.26 40.64 42.45
N ASN A 17 3.62 41.69 41.91
CA ASN A 17 2.26 42.00 41.46
C ASN A 17 2.35 43.42 40.81
N ARG A 18 1.52 43.72 39.81
CA ARG A 18 1.06 45.05 39.33
C ARG A 18 1.95 45.99 38.49
N GLY A 19 1.28 46.54 37.47
CA GLY A 19 1.39 47.94 36.99
C GLY A 19 1.37 48.03 35.47
N LYS A 20 0.21 48.28 34.83
CA LYS A 20 -0.28 49.60 34.33
C LYS A 20 0.48 50.05 33.07
N GLU A 21 -0.05 50.61 31.98
CA GLU A 21 -1.34 51.20 31.55
C GLU A 21 -1.02 51.66 30.09
N ILE A 22 -1.84 51.51 29.04
CA ILE A 22 -2.67 52.56 28.41
C ILE A 22 -2.80 52.27 26.90
N MET A 23 -4.03 52.42 26.41
CA MET A 23 -4.50 53.08 25.18
C MET A 23 -5.43 52.28 24.26
N THR A 24 -6.68 52.69 24.42
CA THR A 24 -7.90 52.51 23.65
C THR A 24 -7.82 53.00 22.20
N THR A 25 -8.56 52.33 21.30
CA THR A 25 -9.40 53.05 20.34
C THR A 25 -10.63 52.22 19.95
N THR A 26 -11.77 52.89 19.96
CA THR A 26 -13.14 52.36 19.87
C THR A 26 -13.72 52.60 18.46
N CYS A 27 -14.40 51.56 17.95
CA CYS A 27 -15.77 51.56 17.40
C CYS A 27 -16.25 52.71 16.49
N ARG A 28 -16.82 52.36 15.31
CA ARG A 28 -18.26 52.64 15.03
C ARG A 28 -18.81 51.92 13.79
N ARG A 29 -20.05 51.46 13.98
CA ARG A 29 -21.01 50.84 13.04
C ARG A 29 -21.48 51.80 11.95
N ARG A 30 -21.98 51.24 10.83
CA ARG A 30 -23.18 51.75 10.15
C ARG A 30 -24.13 50.62 9.78
N VAL A 31 -25.40 50.88 10.06
CA VAL A 31 -26.60 50.08 9.78
C VAL A 31 -27.30 50.71 8.57
N SER A 32 -27.92 49.93 7.70
CA SER A 32 -29.11 50.37 6.95
C SER A 32 -30.01 49.18 6.60
N ARG A 33 -31.31 49.40 6.83
CA ARG A 33 -32.49 48.56 6.53
C ARG A 33 -33.32 49.26 5.45
N CYS A 34 -34.00 48.51 4.59
CA CYS A 34 -35.29 48.78 3.92
C CYS A 34 -35.86 47.40 3.50
N PHE A 35 -37.00 46.86 3.99
CA PHE A 35 -38.45 47.13 3.67
C PHE A 35 -38.77 47.08 2.16
N CYS A 36 -39.80 46.42 1.59
CA CYS A 36 -40.95 45.62 2.04
C CYS A 36 -41.71 45.01 0.81
N ALA A 37 -42.44 43.89 0.99
CA ALA A 37 -43.77 43.50 0.42
C ALA A 37 -43.94 43.27 -1.12
N ALA A 38 -44.28 42.06 -1.63
CA ALA A 38 -45.62 41.40 -1.76
C ALA A 38 -46.49 41.98 -2.93
N VAL A 39 -47.23 41.28 -3.81
CA VAL A 39 -47.81 39.92 -3.87
C VAL A 39 -48.62 39.71 -5.20
N PHE A 40 -48.96 38.44 -5.53
CA PHE A 40 -50.04 37.85 -6.39
C PHE A 40 -49.94 37.69 -7.92
N GLY A 41 -50.23 36.45 -8.35
CA GLY A 41 -50.70 36.07 -9.69
C GLY A 41 -50.87 34.54 -9.85
N PHE A 42 -52.10 34.05 -9.69
CA PHE A 42 -52.53 32.65 -9.91
C PHE A 42 -52.69 32.33 -11.41
N ALA A 43 -52.33 31.11 -11.84
CA ALA A 43 -52.99 30.44 -12.97
C ALA A 43 -52.82 28.91 -12.87
N ALA A 44 -53.95 28.21 -12.91
CA ALA A 44 -54.06 26.75 -12.91
C ALA A 44 -54.09 26.22 -14.36
N ALA A 45 -53.51 25.05 -14.61
CA ALA A 45 -53.78 24.23 -15.79
C ALA A 45 -53.68 22.74 -15.46
N LEU A 46 -54.60 21.98 -16.05
CA LEU A 46 -54.99 20.60 -15.76
C LEU A 46 -53.96 19.52 -16.17
N ALA A 47 -53.95 18.47 -15.36
CA ALA A 47 -53.86 17.03 -15.64
C ALA A 47 -53.17 16.51 -16.93
N ALA A 48 -52.09 15.76 -16.72
CA ALA A 48 -51.84 14.50 -17.42
C ALA A 48 -51.05 13.56 -16.47
N GLN A 49 -51.77 12.71 -15.73
CA GLN A 49 -51.16 11.59 -15.00
C GLN A 49 -50.87 10.49 -16.02
N THR A 50 -49.58 10.25 -16.28
CA THR A 50 -49.13 9.07 -17.01
C THR A 50 -48.86 7.97 -16.00
N ASN A 51 -49.55 6.84 -16.16
CA ASN A 51 -49.29 5.60 -15.42
C ASN A 51 -47.92 5.07 -15.83
N ALA A 52 -46.89 5.39 -15.04
CA ALA A 52 -45.62 4.68 -15.09
C ALA A 52 -45.78 3.34 -14.35
N PRO A 53 -45.35 2.21 -14.94
CA PRO A 53 -45.41 0.91 -14.28
C PRO A 53 -44.53 0.94 -13.03
N PHE A 54 -45.08 0.40 -11.94
CA PHE A 54 -44.40 0.19 -10.68
C PHE A 54 -43.15 -0.66 -10.91
N VAL A 55 -42.01 -0.01 -11.13
CA VAL A 55 -40.71 -0.67 -11.05
C VAL A 55 -40.56 -1.07 -9.59
N GLN A 56 -40.66 -2.37 -9.31
CA GLN A 56 -40.27 -2.93 -8.03
C GLN A 56 -38.85 -2.42 -7.75
N GLN A 57 -38.74 -1.50 -6.78
CA GLN A 57 -37.45 -1.18 -6.20
C GLN A 57 -36.83 -2.50 -5.71
N PRO A 58 -35.56 -2.78 -6.02
CA PRO A 58 -34.92 -3.94 -5.44
C PRO A 58 -35.01 -3.82 -3.92
N LEU A 59 -35.57 -4.87 -3.31
CA LEU A 59 -35.74 -5.03 -1.88
C LEU A 59 -34.46 -4.64 -1.14
N ASN A 60 -34.60 -3.75 -0.15
CA ASN A 60 -33.58 -3.40 0.83
C ASN A 60 -32.75 -4.63 1.25
N GLN A 61 -31.47 -4.65 0.85
CA GLN A 61 -30.45 -5.47 1.50
C GLN A 61 -29.93 -4.77 2.75
N ASP A 62 -30.82 -4.43 3.69
CA ASP A 62 -30.43 -3.99 5.03
C ASP A 62 -30.10 -5.22 5.89
N SER A 63 -28.99 -5.88 5.57
CA SER A 63 -28.23 -6.65 6.56
C SER A 63 -26.78 -6.16 6.63
N HIS A 64 -26.56 -4.88 6.30
CA HIS A 64 -25.28 -4.25 6.57
C HIS A 64 -25.03 -4.31 8.08
N ASN A 65 -24.09 -5.17 8.49
CA ASN A 65 -23.55 -5.09 9.83
C ASN A 65 -22.94 -3.68 9.98
N THR A 66 -23.68 -2.78 10.62
CA THR A 66 -23.31 -1.37 10.82
C THR A 66 -22.05 -1.19 11.68
N LEU A 67 -21.53 -2.29 12.23
CA LEU A 67 -20.31 -2.33 13.02
C LEU A 67 -19.06 -2.56 12.18
N LEU A 68 -19.16 -3.09 10.97
CA LEU A 68 -18.01 -3.29 10.08
C LEU A 68 -17.73 -2.00 9.32
N ARG A 69 -16.51 -1.47 9.43
CA ARG A 69 -16.05 -0.34 8.61
C ARG A 69 -15.38 -0.83 7.32
N SER A 70 -14.39 -1.71 7.46
CA SER A 70 -13.56 -2.16 6.33
C SER A 70 -13.06 -3.59 6.51
N GLY A 71 -12.79 -4.25 5.39
CA GLY A 71 -12.30 -5.62 5.33
C GLY A 71 -13.42 -6.67 5.31
N PRO A 72 -13.09 -7.94 5.61
CA PRO A 72 -11.76 -8.42 5.97
C PRO A 72 -10.71 -8.28 4.87
N MET A 73 -9.44 -8.25 5.25
CA MET A 73 -8.28 -8.33 4.35
C MET A 73 -7.43 -9.52 4.76
N ALA A 74 -6.97 -10.32 3.81
CA ALA A 74 -5.96 -11.34 4.05
C ALA A 74 -4.55 -10.73 3.90
N GLY A 75 -3.76 -10.80 4.97
CA GLY A 75 -2.40 -10.26 5.01
C GLY A 75 -1.37 -11.29 4.55
N TYR A 76 -0.21 -11.31 5.21
CA TYR A 76 0.83 -12.31 4.96
C TYR A 76 0.34 -13.73 5.23
N ALA A 77 0.98 -14.69 4.56
CA ALA A 77 0.88 -16.11 4.90
C ALA A 77 2.24 -16.81 4.81
N GLU A 78 2.39 -17.82 5.66
CA GLU A 78 3.49 -18.77 5.74
C GLU A 78 2.97 -20.18 5.43
N MET A 79 3.80 -21.21 5.61
CA MET A 79 3.37 -22.60 5.39
C MET A 79 2.29 -23.06 6.38
N THR A 80 2.33 -22.57 7.62
CA THR A 80 1.41 -23.05 8.68
C THR A 80 0.68 -21.91 9.37
N GLU A 81 0.70 -20.73 8.77
CA GLU A 81 0.10 -19.54 9.35
C GLU A 81 -0.39 -18.58 8.27
N ALA A 82 -1.47 -17.85 8.56
CA ALA A 82 -1.96 -16.75 7.74
C ALA A 82 -2.56 -15.66 8.63
N SER A 83 -2.53 -14.42 8.15
CA SER A 83 -3.10 -13.28 8.89
C SER A 83 -4.37 -12.74 8.23
N LEU A 84 -5.30 -12.30 9.07
CA LEU A 84 -6.52 -11.60 8.68
C LEU A 84 -6.59 -10.25 9.41
N TRP A 85 -7.16 -9.27 8.75
CA TRP A 85 -7.33 -7.91 9.24
C TRP A 85 -8.77 -7.45 9.07
N VAL A 86 -9.31 -6.70 10.03
CA VAL A 86 -10.63 -6.06 9.92
C VAL A 86 -10.68 -4.79 10.77
N GLN A 87 -11.54 -3.85 10.39
CA GLN A 87 -11.80 -2.64 11.18
C GLN A 87 -13.29 -2.47 11.47
N THR A 88 -13.62 -2.21 12.74
CA THR A 88 -14.99 -1.92 13.18
C THR A 88 -15.24 -0.42 13.37
N THR A 89 -16.50 -0.01 13.54
CA THR A 89 -16.89 1.39 13.76
C THR A 89 -16.86 1.83 15.23
N ARG A 90 -16.81 0.86 16.15
CA ARG A 90 -16.72 1.02 17.61
C ARG A 90 -16.00 -0.20 18.22
N PRO A 91 -15.67 -0.22 19.54
CA PRO A 91 -15.16 -1.42 20.17
C PRO A 91 -16.14 -2.58 20.01
N ALA A 92 -15.64 -3.72 19.58
CA ALA A 92 -16.40 -4.93 19.33
C ALA A 92 -15.48 -6.15 19.43
N ASP A 93 -16.07 -7.31 19.70
CA ASP A 93 -15.35 -8.57 19.70
C ASP A 93 -15.39 -9.16 18.29
N VAL A 94 -14.21 -9.47 17.73
CA VAL A 94 -14.02 -9.99 16.39
C VAL A 94 -13.54 -11.44 16.46
N GLN A 95 -14.14 -12.31 15.66
CA GLN A 95 -13.70 -13.69 15.48
C GLN A 95 -13.88 -14.13 14.03
N PHE A 96 -13.00 -14.99 13.55
CA PHE A 96 -13.13 -15.64 12.26
C PHE A 96 -13.46 -17.13 12.44
N ARG A 97 -14.35 -17.65 11.60
CA ARG A 97 -14.50 -19.09 11.39
C ARG A 97 -13.88 -19.43 10.05
N TYR A 98 -13.01 -20.43 9.99
CA TYR A 98 -12.32 -20.78 8.75
C TYR A 98 -12.24 -22.29 8.57
N TRP A 99 -12.17 -22.77 7.33
CA TRP A 99 -12.14 -24.19 6.98
C TRP A 99 -11.43 -24.42 5.65
N VAL A 100 -10.97 -25.64 5.42
CA VAL A 100 -10.34 -26.03 4.15
C VAL A 100 -11.36 -25.89 3.03
N GLU A 101 -10.98 -25.31 1.89
CA GLU A 101 -11.88 -25.06 0.78
C GLU A 101 -12.61 -26.34 0.34
N GLY A 102 -13.95 -26.26 0.22
CA GLY A 102 -14.81 -27.41 -0.07
C GLY A 102 -15.09 -28.35 1.11
N GLN A 103 -14.54 -28.09 2.31
CA GLN A 103 -14.62 -28.98 3.47
C GLN A 103 -15.09 -28.25 4.75
N PRO A 104 -16.33 -27.74 4.83
CA PRO A 104 -16.83 -26.95 5.96
C PRO A 104 -16.81 -27.67 7.32
N GLN A 105 -16.75 -29.00 7.32
CA GLN A 105 -16.60 -29.83 8.53
C GLN A 105 -15.24 -29.67 9.21
N THR A 106 -14.21 -29.16 8.52
CA THR A 106 -12.88 -28.92 9.11
C THR A 106 -12.80 -27.55 9.79
N SER A 107 -13.95 -26.92 10.09
CA SER A 107 -13.96 -25.54 10.53
C SER A 107 -13.37 -25.36 11.92
N ALA A 108 -12.53 -24.35 12.08
CA ALA A 108 -12.01 -23.87 13.35
C ALA A 108 -12.38 -22.40 13.55
N LEU A 109 -12.28 -21.95 14.80
CA LEU A 109 -12.42 -20.54 15.17
C LEU A 109 -11.04 -19.94 15.43
N SER A 110 -10.86 -18.68 15.06
CA SER A 110 -9.73 -17.90 15.53
C SER A 110 -9.87 -17.56 17.01
N GLU A 111 -8.78 -17.08 17.60
CA GLU A 111 -8.86 -16.33 18.86
C GLU A 111 -9.82 -15.14 18.74
N LEU A 112 -10.46 -14.82 19.86
CA LEU A 112 -11.35 -13.66 19.98
C LEU A 112 -10.50 -12.40 20.18
N VAL A 113 -10.59 -11.44 19.27
CA VAL A 113 -9.83 -10.17 19.35
C VAL A 113 -10.78 -9.01 19.56
N LYS A 114 -10.54 -8.21 20.60
CA LYS A 114 -11.32 -7.02 20.88
C LYS A 114 -10.74 -5.80 20.19
N THR A 115 -11.52 -5.16 19.32
CA THR A 115 -11.14 -3.87 18.75
C THR A 115 -11.30 -2.76 19.80
N THR A 116 -10.40 -1.78 19.80
CA THR A 116 -10.41 -0.68 20.77
C THR A 116 -10.22 0.67 20.08
N LYS A 117 -10.70 1.75 20.72
CA LYS A 117 -10.49 3.11 20.20
C LYS A 117 -9.00 3.45 20.07
N ALA A 118 -8.17 3.00 21.02
CA ALA A 118 -6.72 3.22 21.00
C ALA A 118 -6.07 2.56 19.77
N GLY A 119 -6.48 1.33 19.45
CA GLY A 119 -6.08 0.58 18.26
C GLY A 119 -6.84 0.96 16.98
N ASP A 120 -7.48 2.14 16.93
CA ASP A 120 -8.25 2.61 15.77
C ASP A 120 -9.34 1.65 15.28
N TYR A 121 -9.88 0.88 16.21
CA TYR A 121 -10.88 -0.17 15.99
C TYR A 121 -10.44 -1.27 15.02
N VAL A 122 -9.13 -1.47 14.87
CA VAL A 122 -8.55 -2.54 14.06
C VAL A 122 -8.38 -3.82 14.89
N ALA A 123 -8.67 -4.96 14.28
CA ALA A 123 -8.24 -6.27 14.72
C ALA A 123 -7.31 -6.90 13.67
N GLN A 124 -6.15 -7.36 14.12
CA GLN A 124 -5.24 -8.23 13.37
C GLN A 124 -5.29 -9.61 14.04
N VAL A 125 -5.57 -10.65 13.25
CA VAL A 125 -5.78 -12.01 13.73
C VAL A 125 -4.80 -12.92 13.00
N ILE A 126 -4.03 -13.68 13.76
CA ILE A 126 -3.11 -14.69 13.23
C ILE A 126 -3.76 -16.06 13.38
N LEU A 127 -3.87 -16.78 12.27
CA LEU A 127 -4.37 -18.16 12.21
C LEU A 127 -3.16 -19.08 12.12
N SER A 128 -2.82 -19.76 13.21
CA SER A 128 -1.64 -20.64 13.29
C SER A 128 -2.03 -22.12 13.19
N LEU A 129 -1.02 -22.99 13.05
CA LEU A 129 -1.18 -24.46 12.95
C LEU A 129 -2.04 -24.89 11.75
N LEU A 130 -1.94 -24.16 10.65
CA LEU A 130 -2.60 -24.48 9.39
C LEU A 130 -1.83 -25.55 8.60
N GLU A 131 -2.52 -26.21 7.69
CA GLU A 131 -1.92 -27.17 6.76
C GLU A 131 -1.20 -26.43 5.63
N PRO A 132 0.05 -26.79 5.29
CA PRO A 132 0.75 -26.23 4.15
C PRO A 132 0.06 -26.48 2.81
N GLY A 133 0.21 -25.54 1.87
CA GLY A 133 -0.31 -25.62 0.50
C GLY A 133 -1.83 -25.71 0.41
N THR A 134 -2.53 -25.16 1.40
CA THR A 134 -3.97 -25.34 1.55
C THR A 134 -4.70 -24.01 1.38
N LYS A 135 -5.80 -24.04 0.61
CA LYS A 135 -6.74 -22.93 0.48
C LYS A 135 -7.84 -23.06 1.51
N TYR A 136 -8.19 -21.94 2.12
CA TYR A 136 -9.20 -21.85 3.16
C TYR A 136 -10.28 -20.85 2.76
N ASN A 137 -11.53 -21.15 3.11
CA ASN A 137 -12.59 -20.14 3.16
C ASN A 137 -12.79 -19.70 4.60
N TYR A 138 -13.34 -18.50 4.79
CA TYR A 138 -13.63 -17.99 6.13
C TYR A 138 -14.90 -17.12 6.18
N GLU A 139 -15.39 -16.93 7.40
CA GLU A 139 -16.49 -16.06 7.78
C GLU A 139 -16.02 -15.10 8.87
N LEU A 140 -16.57 -13.89 8.88
CA LEU A 140 -16.34 -12.89 9.92
C LEU A 140 -17.52 -12.85 10.89
N TYR A 141 -17.22 -12.86 12.18
CA TYR A 141 -18.17 -12.64 13.26
C TYR A 141 -17.77 -11.37 14.04
N ILE A 142 -18.75 -10.49 14.31
CA ILE A 142 -18.59 -9.29 15.14
C ILE A 142 -19.66 -9.32 16.24
N ASP A 143 -19.25 -9.17 17.50
CA ASP A 143 -20.10 -9.31 18.69
C ASP A 143 -20.92 -10.63 18.64
N GLY A 144 -20.27 -11.72 18.18
CA GLY A 144 -20.86 -13.06 18.03
C GLY A 144 -21.85 -13.21 16.86
N LYS A 145 -22.05 -12.19 16.03
CA LYS A 145 -22.97 -12.21 14.88
C LYS A 145 -22.21 -12.29 13.57
N LEU A 146 -22.68 -13.17 12.67
CA LEU A 146 -22.14 -13.27 11.31
C LEU A 146 -22.25 -11.92 10.58
N ALA A 147 -21.14 -11.50 9.98
CA ALA A 147 -21.03 -10.30 9.15
C ALA A 147 -20.86 -10.72 7.68
N PRO A 148 -21.95 -11.07 6.97
CA PRO A 148 -21.87 -11.64 5.62
C PRO A 148 -21.30 -10.64 4.63
N ARG A 149 -20.54 -11.14 3.64
CA ARG A 149 -19.93 -10.34 2.57
C ARG A 149 -20.44 -10.78 1.20
N PRO A 150 -20.67 -9.86 0.25
CA PRO A 150 -21.18 -10.19 -1.09
C PRO A 150 -20.07 -10.66 -2.05
N TYR A 151 -18.94 -11.12 -1.52
CA TYR A 151 -17.76 -11.55 -2.28
C TYR A 151 -17.05 -12.68 -1.54
N ARG A 152 -16.17 -13.40 -2.26
CA ARG A 152 -15.41 -14.53 -1.72
C ARG A 152 -14.48 -14.07 -0.59
N LEU A 153 -14.47 -14.86 0.49
CA LEU A 153 -13.57 -14.71 1.63
C LEU A 153 -12.65 -15.92 1.65
N ALA A 154 -11.39 -15.73 1.25
CA ALA A 154 -10.43 -16.83 1.17
C ALA A 154 -9.00 -16.39 1.53
N PHE A 155 -8.20 -17.34 2.00
CA PHE A 155 -6.76 -17.18 2.15
C PHE A 155 -6.08 -18.51 1.81
N GLN A 156 -4.75 -18.49 1.70
CA GLN A 156 -3.98 -19.71 1.46
C GLN A 156 -2.65 -19.70 2.20
N THR A 157 -2.19 -20.89 2.56
CA THR A 157 -0.84 -21.12 3.08
C THR A 157 0.14 -21.44 1.96
N GLN A 158 1.42 -21.21 2.22
CA GLN A 158 2.47 -21.55 1.28
C GLN A 158 2.61 -23.07 1.11
N SER A 159 2.96 -23.51 -0.09
CA SER A 159 3.13 -24.94 -0.39
C SER A 159 4.42 -25.49 0.22
N PHE A 160 4.34 -26.68 0.81
CA PHE A 160 5.51 -27.43 1.29
C PHE A 160 6.12 -28.27 0.16
N TRP A 161 6.72 -27.62 -0.83
CA TRP A 161 7.21 -28.25 -2.06
C TRP A 161 8.68 -28.73 -1.95
N GLN A 162 9.44 -28.20 -1.00
CA GLN A 162 10.88 -28.45 -0.88
C GLN A 162 11.17 -29.95 -0.72
N TRP A 163 12.11 -30.44 -1.53
CA TRP A 163 12.53 -31.84 -1.56
C TRP A 163 11.41 -32.85 -1.91
N ARG A 164 10.32 -32.38 -2.54
CA ARG A 164 9.14 -33.19 -2.90
C ARG A 164 8.76 -33.02 -4.37
N THR A 165 8.55 -31.78 -4.78
CA THR A 165 8.12 -31.42 -6.14
C THR A 165 8.89 -30.20 -6.64
N ASP A 166 8.71 -29.85 -7.91
CA ASP A 166 9.00 -28.50 -8.35
C ASP A 166 8.09 -27.47 -7.65
N PRO A 167 8.55 -26.20 -7.51
CA PRO A 167 7.75 -25.15 -6.88
C PRO A 167 6.49 -24.87 -7.70
N PRO A 168 5.31 -24.80 -7.04
CA PRO A 168 4.05 -24.52 -7.72
C PRO A 168 4.09 -23.21 -8.51
N ALA A 169 3.35 -23.17 -9.61
CA ALA A 169 3.11 -21.92 -10.31
C ALA A 169 2.22 -21.01 -9.45
N PHE A 170 2.44 -19.70 -9.54
CA PHE A 170 1.64 -18.72 -8.83
C PHE A 170 1.69 -17.36 -9.52
N THR A 171 0.78 -16.48 -9.12
CA THR A 171 0.55 -15.18 -9.72
C THR A 171 0.64 -14.05 -8.69
N VAL A 172 1.36 -13.00 -9.04
CA VAL A 172 1.55 -11.82 -8.19
C VAL A 172 1.05 -10.61 -8.92
N MET A 173 0.01 -10.00 -8.40
CA MET A 173 -0.44 -8.69 -8.85
C MET A 173 0.32 -7.59 -8.12
N PHE A 174 0.55 -6.47 -8.78
CA PHE A 174 1.18 -5.32 -8.13
C PHE A 174 0.81 -4.00 -8.79
N GLY A 175 0.96 -2.92 -8.02
CA GLY A 175 0.76 -1.55 -8.50
C GLY A 175 0.93 -0.53 -7.37
N SER A 176 0.94 0.75 -7.73
CA SER A 176 1.04 1.87 -6.80
C SER A 176 0.00 2.96 -7.11
N CYS A 177 -0.03 3.99 -6.27
CA CYS A 177 -0.79 5.22 -6.54
C CYS A 177 -2.32 4.98 -6.58
N ALA A 178 -2.84 4.51 -5.45
CA ALA A 178 -4.26 4.27 -5.20
C ALA A 178 -4.90 5.49 -4.50
N TYR A 179 -5.50 6.39 -5.29
CA TYR A 179 -6.24 7.54 -4.78
C TYR A 179 -7.74 7.25 -4.64
N VAL A 180 -8.28 7.48 -3.45
CA VAL A 180 -9.72 7.45 -3.19
C VAL A 180 -10.19 8.87 -2.85
N ASN A 181 -11.12 9.39 -3.66
CA ASN A 181 -11.60 10.76 -3.55
C ASN A 181 -12.40 10.99 -2.26
N GLN A 182 -12.29 12.18 -1.69
CA GLN A 182 -13.13 12.70 -0.63
C GLN A 182 -13.39 14.19 -0.89
N GLU A 183 -14.52 14.51 -1.53
CA GLU A 183 -14.82 15.84 -2.07
C GLU A 183 -14.56 17.00 -1.10
N SER A 184 -14.86 16.83 0.20
CA SER A 184 -14.64 17.86 1.21
C SER A 184 -13.18 18.17 1.53
N HIS A 185 -12.23 17.32 1.13
CA HIS A 185 -10.80 17.45 1.36
C HIS A 185 -9.98 17.46 0.06
N ASP A 186 -10.61 17.16 -1.07
CA ASP A 186 -9.95 17.16 -2.37
C ASP A 186 -9.91 18.57 -2.97
N ARG A 187 -8.98 18.78 -3.89
CA ARG A 187 -8.84 20.07 -4.58
C ARG A 187 -10.06 20.32 -5.49
N PRO A 188 -10.53 21.58 -5.62
CA PRO A 188 -11.61 21.90 -6.55
C PRO A 188 -11.27 21.53 -7.99
N GLY A 189 -12.28 21.06 -8.74
CA GLY A 189 -12.16 20.77 -10.17
C GLY A 189 -12.28 19.28 -10.49
N LYS A 190 -11.53 18.82 -11.50
CA LYS A 190 -11.51 17.40 -11.89
C LYS A 190 -10.91 16.59 -10.73
N PRO A 191 -11.61 15.57 -10.21
CA PRO A 191 -11.07 14.70 -9.18
C PRO A 191 -9.74 14.07 -9.61
N TYR A 192 -8.80 13.96 -8.67
CA TYR A 192 -7.51 13.34 -8.95
C TYR A 192 -7.62 11.82 -9.06
N GLY A 193 -8.49 11.20 -8.26
CA GLY A 193 -8.81 9.79 -8.37
C GLY A 193 -9.88 9.50 -9.43
N SER A 194 -9.73 8.41 -10.18
CA SER A 194 -10.75 7.90 -11.10
C SER A 194 -10.67 6.38 -11.28
N ASP A 195 -11.67 5.82 -11.95
CA ASP A 195 -11.71 4.43 -12.43
C ASP A 195 -11.50 3.37 -11.33
N HIS A 196 -12.14 3.56 -10.17
CA HIS A 196 -12.06 2.66 -9.01
C HIS A 196 -12.48 1.21 -9.30
N GLU A 197 -13.26 0.98 -10.37
CA GLU A 197 -13.62 -0.35 -10.87
C GLU A 197 -12.41 -1.21 -11.28
N ILE A 198 -11.23 -0.61 -11.47
CA ILE A 198 -9.97 -1.34 -11.69
C ILE A 198 -9.76 -2.42 -10.62
N PHE A 199 -10.11 -2.16 -9.37
CA PHE A 199 -9.96 -3.14 -8.29
C PHE A 199 -10.89 -4.34 -8.45
N THR A 200 -12.05 -4.16 -9.10
CA THR A 200 -12.95 -5.26 -9.45
C THR A 200 -12.35 -6.11 -10.58
N ALA A 201 -11.75 -5.46 -11.60
CA ALA A 201 -11.02 -6.16 -12.66
C ALA A 201 -9.82 -6.94 -12.12
N MET A 202 -9.09 -6.36 -11.16
CA MET A 202 -7.99 -6.99 -10.43
C MET A 202 -8.48 -8.23 -9.66
N ALA A 203 -9.53 -8.11 -8.86
CA ALA A 203 -10.11 -9.22 -8.10
C ALA A 203 -10.58 -10.38 -9.01
N ALA A 204 -11.13 -10.05 -10.18
CA ALA A 204 -11.58 -11.05 -11.17
C ALA A 204 -10.44 -11.91 -11.73
N LYS A 205 -9.18 -11.44 -11.69
CA LYS A 205 -8.00 -12.23 -12.08
C LYS A 205 -7.61 -13.28 -11.04
N GLN A 206 -8.12 -13.18 -9.81
CA GLN A 206 -7.82 -14.07 -8.68
C GLN A 206 -6.31 -14.30 -8.47
N PRO A 207 -5.51 -13.23 -8.28
CA PRO A 207 -4.09 -13.39 -8.03
C PRO A 207 -3.85 -14.10 -6.69
N ASP A 208 -2.69 -14.76 -6.55
CA ASP A 208 -2.29 -15.35 -5.27
C ASP A 208 -1.86 -14.26 -4.29
N LEU A 209 -1.08 -13.29 -4.78
CA LEU A 209 -0.52 -12.18 -4.00
C LEU A 209 -0.88 -10.83 -4.63
N MET A 210 -1.00 -9.80 -3.79
CA MET A 210 -1.04 -8.39 -4.19
C MET A 210 0.09 -7.64 -3.48
N LEU A 211 1.00 -7.03 -4.27
CA LEU A 211 2.04 -6.14 -3.78
C LEU A 211 1.59 -4.68 -3.97
N TRP A 212 1.52 -3.96 -2.87
CA TRP A 212 1.21 -2.55 -2.79
C TRP A 212 2.51 -1.77 -2.71
N LEU A 213 2.87 -1.09 -3.80
CA LEU A 213 4.22 -0.52 -3.97
C LEU A 213 4.38 0.88 -3.34
N GLY A 214 3.32 1.43 -2.77
CA GLY A 214 3.32 2.76 -2.17
C GLY A 214 2.27 3.66 -2.78
N ASP A 215 2.08 4.82 -2.15
CA ASP A 215 0.93 5.70 -2.41
C ASP A 215 -0.39 4.93 -2.31
N ASN A 216 -0.47 4.03 -1.33
CA ASN A 216 -1.66 3.19 -1.14
C ASN A 216 -2.82 4.00 -0.54
N VAL A 217 -2.48 5.15 0.03
CA VAL A 217 -3.33 6.16 0.62
C VAL A 217 -2.67 7.50 0.33
N TYR A 218 -3.47 8.56 0.16
CA TYR A 218 -2.94 9.91 -0.03
C TYR A 218 -3.28 10.80 1.15
N TYR A 219 -2.32 11.29 1.92
CA TYR A 219 -2.61 12.36 2.86
C TYR A 219 -2.89 13.67 2.13
N ARG A 220 -3.81 14.46 2.70
CA ARG A 220 -4.12 15.83 2.26
C ARG A 220 -3.53 16.84 3.22
N GLU A 221 -3.53 18.11 2.85
CA GLU A 221 -3.04 19.23 3.65
C GLU A 221 -3.58 19.24 5.10
N PRO A 222 -4.87 18.94 5.39
CA PRO A 222 -5.38 18.82 6.75
C PRO A 222 -4.90 17.57 7.52
N ASP A 223 -4.40 16.56 6.82
CA ASP A 223 -4.04 15.25 7.39
C ASP A 223 -2.60 15.25 7.93
N PHE A 224 -1.67 15.93 7.24
CA PHE A 224 -0.21 15.83 7.43
C PHE A 224 0.32 16.00 8.86
N PHE A 225 -0.44 16.60 9.77
CA PHE A 225 0.04 16.85 11.13
C PHE A 225 -0.94 16.45 12.22
N SER A 226 -1.90 15.59 11.87
CA SER A 226 -2.90 15.10 12.80
C SER A 226 -2.99 13.58 12.70
N VAL A 227 -2.51 12.88 13.73
CA VAL A 227 -2.59 11.40 13.81
C VAL A 227 -4.03 10.92 13.60
N ALA A 228 -5.01 11.65 14.14
CA ALA A 228 -6.43 11.33 13.98
C ALA A 228 -6.88 11.44 12.53
N GLN A 229 -6.45 12.48 11.80
CA GLN A 229 -6.80 12.65 10.39
C GLN A 229 -6.04 11.65 9.49
N MET A 230 -4.77 11.37 9.80
CA MET A 230 -3.99 10.33 9.12
C MET A 230 -4.67 8.95 9.23
N LYS A 231 -5.14 8.59 10.44
CA LYS A 231 -5.93 7.37 10.67
C LYS A 231 -7.27 7.40 9.93
N ALA A 232 -8.00 8.52 10.01
CA ALA A 232 -9.27 8.68 9.29
C ALA A 232 -9.11 8.53 7.77
N ARG A 233 -8.00 9.02 7.22
CA ARG A 233 -7.67 8.90 5.79
C ARG A 233 -7.39 7.45 5.38
N TYR A 234 -6.66 6.70 6.20
CA TYR A 234 -6.47 5.27 6.00
C TYR A 234 -7.80 4.50 6.09
N ALA A 235 -8.60 4.76 7.14
CA ALA A 235 -9.91 4.16 7.33
C ALA A 235 -10.85 4.40 6.15
N HIS A 236 -10.88 5.64 5.64
CA HIS A 236 -11.66 6.04 4.47
C HIS A 236 -11.23 5.28 3.22
N THR A 237 -9.93 5.28 2.91
CA THR A 237 -9.40 4.63 1.71
C THR A 237 -9.64 3.12 1.74
N ARG A 238 -9.41 2.50 2.92
CA ARG A 238 -9.62 1.06 3.13
C ARG A 238 -11.08 0.64 3.05
N ALA A 239 -12.03 1.57 3.20
CA ALA A 239 -13.46 1.32 3.13
C ALA A 239 -14.01 1.32 1.69
N LEU A 240 -13.18 1.61 0.68
CA LEU A 240 -13.62 1.62 -0.72
C LEU A 240 -14.25 0.26 -1.11
N PRO A 241 -15.52 0.22 -1.54
CA PRO A 241 -16.21 -1.04 -1.87
C PRO A 241 -15.50 -1.89 -2.94
N GLU A 242 -14.96 -1.24 -3.97
CA GLU A 242 -14.39 -1.85 -5.17
C GLU A 242 -13.13 -2.68 -4.86
N MET A 243 -12.37 -2.34 -3.82
CA MET A 243 -11.18 -3.10 -3.41
C MET A 243 -11.47 -4.26 -2.47
N GLN A 244 -12.67 -4.34 -1.88
CA GLN A 244 -12.92 -5.29 -0.79
C GLN A 244 -12.79 -6.75 -1.22
N ALA A 245 -13.21 -7.09 -2.45
CA ALA A 245 -13.10 -8.45 -2.97
C ALA A 245 -11.63 -8.87 -3.19
N LEU A 246 -10.79 -7.95 -3.66
CA LEU A 246 -9.35 -8.19 -3.81
C LEU A 246 -8.70 -8.41 -2.44
N LEU A 247 -8.95 -7.50 -1.49
CA LEU A 247 -8.38 -7.56 -0.14
C LEU A 247 -8.76 -8.87 0.58
N ALA A 248 -10.00 -9.32 0.41
CA ALA A 248 -10.54 -10.45 1.18
C ALA A 248 -10.14 -11.84 0.67
N ALA A 249 -9.63 -11.95 -0.55
CA ALA A 249 -9.34 -13.24 -1.21
C ALA A 249 -7.93 -13.35 -1.80
N THR A 250 -7.05 -12.37 -1.52
CA THR A 250 -5.66 -12.30 -2.00
C THR A 250 -4.75 -11.99 -0.82
N GLN A 251 -3.54 -12.54 -0.78
CA GLN A 251 -2.55 -12.22 0.26
C GLN A 251 -1.91 -10.86 -0.05
N ASN A 252 -2.03 -9.90 0.86
CA ASN A 252 -1.59 -8.52 0.65
C ASN A 252 -0.29 -8.21 1.37
N TYR A 253 0.69 -7.70 0.64
CA TYR A 253 1.98 -7.21 1.15
C TYR A 253 2.18 -5.77 0.69
N ALA A 254 2.65 -4.90 1.59
CA ALA A 254 2.72 -3.47 1.28
C ALA A 254 4.02 -2.82 1.75
N ILE A 255 4.51 -1.88 0.95
CA ILE A 255 5.41 -0.79 1.34
C ILE A 255 4.70 0.53 1.07
N TRP A 256 5.26 1.63 1.58
CA TRP A 256 4.77 2.98 1.27
C TRP A 256 5.59 3.65 0.18
N ASP A 257 5.09 4.79 -0.26
CA ASP A 257 5.87 5.86 -0.88
C ASP A 257 5.56 7.18 -0.13
N ASP A 258 5.75 8.36 -0.73
CA ASP A 258 5.59 9.63 -0.02
C ASP A 258 4.16 9.87 0.44
N HIS A 259 3.13 9.54 -0.33
CA HIS A 259 1.77 9.99 0.02
C HIS A 259 1.10 9.21 1.15
N ASP A 260 1.57 7.99 1.45
CA ASP A 260 1.20 7.20 2.62
C ASP A 260 2.23 7.26 3.75
N TYR A 261 3.39 7.89 3.52
CA TYR A 261 4.36 8.32 4.52
C TYR A 261 4.07 9.75 5.06
N GLY A 262 3.70 10.71 4.21
CA GLY A 262 3.59 12.14 4.50
C GLY A 262 3.09 13.01 3.32
N PRO A 263 3.45 14.31 3.27
CA PRO A 263 3.26 15.17 2.11
C PRO A 263 4.06 14.70 0.88
N ASN A 264 3.74 15.27 -0.28
CA ASN A 264 4.52 15.06 -1.51
C ASN A 264 6.01 15.27 -1.27
N ASP A 265 6.84 14.38 -1.82
CA ASP A 265 8.31 14.36 -1.70
C ASP A 265 8.83 14.25 -0.25
N ALA A 266 8.00 13.80 0.70
CA ALA A 266 8.43 13.71 2.10
C ALA A 266 9.63 12.76 2.28
N ASP A 267 10.47 13.11 3.26
CA ASP A 267 11.73 12.44 3.55
C ASP A 267 11.90 12.25 5.07
N TRP A 268 13.09 11.81 5.51
CA TRP A 268 13.37 11.55 6.92
C TRP A 268 13.17 12.74 7.89
N THR A 269 13.05 13.98 7.38
CA THR A 269 12.79 15.21 8.14
C THR A 269 11.31 15.39 8.50
N TYR A 270 10.42 14.61 7.90
CA TYR A 270 9.00 14.71 8.18
C TYR A 270 8.69 14.38 9.65
N ARG A 271 8.20 15.37 10.39
CA ARG A 271 8.01 15.26 11.85
C ARG A 271 7.01 14.19 12.27
N MET A 272 6.12 13.74 11.38
CA MET A 272 5.15 12.67 11.67
C MET A 272 5.62 11.28 11.21
N LYS A 273 6.90 11.08 10.88
CA LYS A 273 7.42 9.78 10.42
C LYS A 273 7.14 8.61 11.35
N GLN A 274 7.24 8.80 12.67
CA GLN A 274 6.96 7.74 13.64
C GLN A 274 5.47 7.43 13.72
N PRO A 275 4.56 8.42 13.84
CA PRO A 275 3.14 8.20 13.65
C PRO A 275 2.77 7.50 12.33
N ALA A 276 3.39 7.90 11.21
CA ALA A 276 3.15 7.26 9.91
C ALA A 276 3.51 5.76 9.94
N LEU A 277 4.67 5.41 10.50
CA LEU A 277 5.10 4.01 10.70
C LEU A 277 4.08 3.20 11.52
N GLU A 278 3.62 3.72 12.65
CA GLU A 278 2.66 2.98 13.49
C GLU A 278 1.28 2.86 12.83
N ILE A 279 0.85 3.86 12.07
CA ILE A 279 -0.40 3.78 11.30
C ILE A 279 -0.25 2.72 10.21
N PHE A 280 0.85 2.74 9.45
CA PHE A 280 1.11 1.75 8.40
C PHE A 280 1.05 0.33 8.95
N LYS A 281 1.76 0.06 10.05
CA LYS A 281 1.77 -1.23 10.77
C LYS A 281 0.38 -1.68 11.25
N SER A 282 -0.50 -0.73 11.53
CA SER A 282 -1.87 -1.06 11.96
C SER A 282 -2.78 -1.43 10.79
N TYR A 283 -2.54 -0.90 9.58
CA TYR A 283 -3.41 -1.10 8.41
C TYR A 283 -2.92 -2.13 7.40
N TRP A 284 -1.64 -2.47 7.45
CA TRP A 284 -1.05 -3.57 6.70
C TRP A 284 -0.64 -4.65 7.68
N VAL A 285 -0.73 -5.92 7.30
CA VAL A 285 -0.28 -7.05 8.14
C VAL A 285 0.82 -7.75 7.37
N ASN A 286 1.98 -7.10 7.32
CA ASN A 286 3.23 -7.65 6.79
C ASN A 286 3.87 -8.60 7.82
N PRO A 287 4.75 -9.52 7.39
CA PRO A 287 5.44 -10.44 8.29
C PRO A 287 6.49 -9.73 9.18
N ALA A 288 6.99 -8.57 8.78
CA ALA A 288 7.95 -7.77 9.53
C ALA A 288 7.90 -6.27 9.13
N TYR A 289 8.55 -5.41 9.92
CA TYR A 289 8.65 -3.97 9.71
C TYR A 289 10.03 -3.45 10.15
N GLY A 290 10.96 -3.40 9.20
CA GLY A 290 12.36 -3.14 9.48
C GLY A 290 12.99 -4.23 10.36
N HIS A 291 14.08 -3.87 11.04
CA HIS A 291 14.72 -4.69 12.07
C HIS A 291 14.77 -3.91 13.38
N ASP A 292 15.05 -4.58 14.50
CA ASP A 292 15.01 -3.98 15.84
C ASP A 292 15.83 -2.68 15.94
N ASP A 293 16.97 -2.60 15.25
CA ASP A 293 17.85 -1.42 15.23
C ASP A 293 17.55 -0.42 14.10
N VAL A 294 16.67 -0.78 13.15
CA VAL A 294 16.42 0.00 11.94
C VAL A 294 14.92 0.01 11.64
N ARG A 295 14.25 1.07 12.10
CA ARG A 295 12.82 1.30 11.83
C ARG A 295 12.56 1.54 10.35
N GLY A 296 11.43 1.06 9.86
CA GLY A 296 10.95 1.29 8.50
C GLY A 296 9.86 0.28 8.15
N VAL A 297 9.35 0.35 6.93
CA VAL A 297 8.37 -0.62 6.40
C VAL A 297 9.01 -1.69 5.52
N PHE A 298 10.34 -1.76 5.48
CA PHE A 298 11.05 -2.75 4.67
C PHE A 298 11.06 -4.13 5.33
N PHE A 299 11.03 -5.19 4.51
CA PHE A 299 11.09 -6.58 4.94
C PHE A 299 11.37 -7.48 3.72
N ASN A 300 11.61 -8.77 3.93
CA ASN A 300 11.60 -9.76 2.87
C ASN A 300 10.65 -10.91 3.21
N PHE A 301 10.17 -11.59 2.18
CA PHE A 301 9.45 -12.85 2.32
C PHE A 301 9.69 -13.73 1.09
N THR A 302 9.52 -15.03 1.27
CA THR A 302 9.53 -16.00 0.16
C THR A 302 8.11 -16.45 -0.09
N TRP A 303 7.74 -16.60 -1.37
CA TRP A 303 6.55 -17.35 -1.77
C TRP A 303 6.95 -18.43 -2.76
N ASN A 304 6.71 -19.68 -2.39
CA ASN A 304 7.23 -20.85 -3.10
C ASN A 304 8.76 -20.77 -3.27
N ASP A 305 9.23 -20.50 -4.48
CA ASP A 305 10.64 -20.41 -4.82
C ASP A 305 11.17 -18.99 -4.97
N ILE A 306 10.31 -17.97 -4.99
CA ILE A 306 10.67 -16.58 -5.30
C ILE A 306 10.78 -15.78 -4.01
N GLU A 307 11.79 -14.93 -3.92
CA GLU A 307 12.00 -14.06 -2.77
C GLU A 307 11.77 -12.59 -3.16
N PHE A 308 11.01 -11.89 -2.32
CA PHE A 308 10.65 -10.49 -2.47
C PHE A 308 11.34 -9.68 -1.38
N PHE A 309 12.07 -8.64 -1.80
CA PHE A 309 12.78 -7.69 -0.94
C PHE A 309 12.04 -6.36 -1.02
N MET A 310 11.15 -6.13 -0.06
CA MET A 310 10.27 -4.98 0.04
C MET A 310 11.02 -3.83 0.71
N LEU A 311 11.29 -2.74 0.01
CA LEU A 311 12.13 -1.64 0.48
C LEU A 311 11.33 -0.44 0.99
N ASP A 312 11.94 0.34 1.88
CA ASP A 312 11.45 1.63 2.37
C ASP A 312 12.32 2.76 1.81
N ASN A 313 11.76 3.56 0.91
CA ASN A 313 12.45 4.66 0.20
C ASN A 313 12.21 6.05 0.84
N ARG A 314 11.64 6.12 2.05
CA ARG A 314 11.21 7.39 2.70
C ARG A 314 11.79 7.59 4.09
N TYR A 315 11.77 6.58 4.96
CA TYR A 315 12.04 6.77 6.40
C TYR A 315 13.47 7.26 6.69
N HIS A 316 14.45 6.77 5.92
CA HIS A 316 15.87 7.12 6.03
C HIS A 316 16.37 7.99 4.87
N ARG A 317 15.46 8.41 4.00
CA ARG A 317 15.77 9.17 2.80
C ARG A 317 16.30 10.55 3.19
N SER A 318 17.45 10.90 2.64
CA SER A 318 17.99 12.26 2.72
C SER A 318 17.10 13.25 1.97
N PRO A 319 17.16 14.56 2.29
CA PRO A 319 16.30 15.54 1.65
C PRO A 319 16.51 15.61 0.14
N ASN A 320 15.41 15.64 -0.62
CA ASN A 320 15.44 15.59 -2.09
C ASN A 320 16.22 16.74 -2.74
N TYR A 321 16.26 17.89 -2.09
CA TYR A 321 17.00 19.08 -2.55
C TYR A 321 18.35 19.27 -1.84
N SER A 322 18.80 18.28 -1.07
CA SER A 322 20.14 18.30 -0.49
C SER A 322 21.19 18.42 -1.59
N ARG A 323 22.13 19.36 -1.40
CA ARG A 323 23.31 19.53 -2.26
C ARG A 323 24.44 18.57 -1.87
N ASP A 324 24.27 17.81 -0.79
CA ASP A 324 25.22 16.77 -0.40
C ASP A 324 25.19 15.65 -1.43
N SER A 325 26.34 15.41 -2.05
CA SER A 325 26.54 14.32 -2.99
C SER A 325 26.36 12.95 -2.33
N LEU A 326 26.64 12.81 -1.03
CA LEU A 326 26.53 11.57 -0.26
C LEU A 326 25.12 11.30 0.28
N ARG A 327 24.12 12.06 -0.17
CA ARG A 327 22.72 11.82 0.17
C ARG A 327 22.30 10.39 -0.22
N VAL A 328 21.49 9.79 0.62
CA VAL A 328 21.02 8.39 0.51
C VAL A 328 19.51 8.34 0.37
N MET A 329 18.98 7.35 -0.35
CA MET A 329 17.56 7.04 -0.42
C MET A 329 17.16 6.03 0.66
N PHE A 330 17.91 4.93 0.76
CA PHE A 330 17.58 3.81 1.65
C PHE A 330 18.38 3.85 2.96
N GLY A 331 19.59 4.40 2.91
CA GLY A 331 20.49 4.48 4.05
C GLY A 331 21.29 3.21 4.28
N ALA A 332 22.45 3.38 4.92
CA ALA A 332 23.47 2.33 5.04
C ALA A 332 22.96 1.05 5.73
N ALA A 333 22.03 1.16 6.69
CA ALA A 333 21.56 0.02 7.45
C ALA A 333 20.62 -0.88 6.63
N GLN A 334 19.66 -0.29 5.90
CA GLN A 334 18.79 -1.03 4.99
C GLN A 334 19.58 -1.58 3.80
N MET A 335 20.55 -0.84 3.26
CA MET A 335 21.40 -1.32 2.18
C MET A 335 22.30 -2.48 2.61
N ARG A 336 22.81 -2.48 3.85
CA ARG A 336 23.53 -3.63 4.41
C ARG A 336 22.62 -4.85 4.50
N TRP A 337 21.43 -4.69 5.10
CA TRP A 337 20.44 -5.76 5.18
C TRP A 337 20.10 -6.34 3.79
N LEU A 338 19.85 -5.49 2.79
CA LEU A 338 19.51 -5.93 1.44
C LEU A 338 20.64 -6.77 0.83
N LYS A 339 21.89 -6.31 0.95
CA LYS A 339 23.07 -7.03 0.46
C LYS A 339 23.24 -8.40 1.14
N ASP A 340 23.08 -8.45 2.45
CA ASP A 340 23.19 -9.69 3.23
C ASP A 340 22.07 -10.67 2.88
N ALA A 341 20.83 -10.18 2.76
CA ALA A 341 19.66 -10.99 2.40
C ALA A 341 19.77 -11.53 0.95
N LEU A 342 20.20 -10.71 -0.01
CA LEU A 342 20.47 -11.15 -1.39
C LEU A 342 21.58 -12.20 -1.47
N THR A 343 22.60 -12.10 -0.60
CA THR A 343 23.69 -13.07 -0.50
C THR A 343 23.21 -14.41 0.07
N ALA A 344 22.31 -14.37 1.05
CA ALA A 344 21.71 -15.56 1.64
C ALA A 344 20.71 -16.26 0.69
N SER A 345 20.05 -15.49 -0.16
CA SER A 345 19.00 -15.97 -1.05
C SER A 345 19.48 -17.03 -2.06
N ARG A 346 18.65 -18.04 -2.28
CA ARG A 346 18.83 -19.08 -3.32
C ARG A 346 17.70 -19.09 -4.33
N ALA A 347 16.83 -18.08 -4.30
CA ALA A 347 15.69 -17.95 -5.21
C ALA A 347 16.16 -17.73 -6.66
N PRO A 348 15.53 -18.39 -7.66
CA PRO A 348 15.83 -18.16 -9.07
C PRO A 348 15.52 -16.72 -9.51
N PHE A 349 14.50 -16.09 -8.92
CA PHE A 349 14.25 -14.65 -9.03
C PHE A 349 14.28 -14.00 -7.65
N LYS A 350 14.92 -12.82 -7.57
CA LYS A 350 15.04 -11.94 -6.41
C LYS A 350 14.36 -10.62 -6.77
N MET A 351 13.13 -10.46 -6.32
CA MET A 351 12.28 -9.33 -6.67
C MET A 351 12.57 -8.18 -5.70
N ILE A 352 13.24 -7.13 -6.15
CA ILE A 352 13.50 -5.94 -5.33
C ILE A 352 12.39 -4.93 -5.59
N VAL A 353 11.64 -4.55 -4.55
CA VAL A 353 10.39 -3.78 -4.68
C VAL A 353 10.55 -2.45 -3.95
N ALA A 354 10.32 -1.34 -4.64
CA ALA A 354 10.43 0.01 -4.07
C ALA A 354 9.32 0.94 -4.60
N GLY A 355 9.00 2.02 -3.88
CA GLY A 355 8.01 3.01 -4.34
C GLY A 355 8.45 3.78 -5.59
N ASN A 356 9.74 4.14 -5.70
CA ASN A 356 10.26 4.87 -6.85
C ASN A 356 11.03 3.99 -7.83
N GLN A 357 11.18 4.47 -9.07
CA GLN A 357 12.01 3.83 -10.09
C GLN A 357 13.46 3.64 -9.62
N MET A 358 14.00 2.45 -9.88
CA MET A 358 15.31 2.03 -9.41
C MET A 358 16.39 2.27 -10.45
N LEU A 359 16.09 2.17 -11.74
CA LEU A 359 17.10 2.15 -12.82
C LEU A 359 16.93 3.24 -13.89
N ASN A 360 15.82 3.99 -13.91
CA ASN A 360 15.51 4.90 -15.02
C ASN A 360 16.50 6.08 -15.13
N PRO A 361 17.37 6.12 -16.17
CA PRO A 361 18.37 7.18 -16.33
C PRO A 361 17.76 8.53 -16.73
N MET A 362 16.55 8.51 -17.28
CA MET A 362 15.83 9.70 -17.74
C MET A 362 14.66 10.08 -16.84
N SER A 363 14.54 9.51 -15.63
CA SER A 363 13.41 9.78 -14.74
C SER A 363 13.25 11.31 -14.52
N PRO A 364 12.09 11.90 -14.90
CA PRO A 364 11.79 13.30 -14.67
C PRO A 364 11.29 13.56 -13.24
N GLY A 365 11.08 12.51 -12.43
CA GLY A 365 10.60 12.58 -11.05
C GLY A 365 11.60 12.01 -10.05
N GLU A 366 11.08 11.56 -8.91
CA GLU A 366 11.86 10.87 -7.89
C GLU A 366 12.32 9.49 -8.40
N SER A 367 13.56 9.13 -8.10
CA SER A 367 14.14 7.84 -8.49
C SER A 367 15.43 7.58 -7.73
N PHE A 368 15.83 6.32 -7.64
CA PHE A 368 17.12 5.96 -7.03
C PHE A 368 18.31 6.53 -7.81
N THR A 369 18.15 6.80 -9.11
CA THR A 369 19.14 7.52 -9.94
C THR A 369 19.42 8.95 -9.47
N LYS A 370 18.58 9.53 -8.60
CA LYS A 370 18.85 10.83 -7.95
C LYS A 370 19.77 10.71 -6.72
N PHE A 371 20.14 9.49 -6.33
CA PHE A 371 21.05 9.16 -5.23
C PHE A 371 22.25 8.36 -5.78
N PRO A 372 23.06 8.98 -6.66
CA PRO A 372 23.94 8.26 -7.56
C PRO A 372 25.03 7.45 -6.85
N TYR A 373 25.53 7.90 -5.69
CA TYR A 373 26.55 7.17 -4.94
C TYR A 373 26.01 5.87 -4.35
N GLU A 374 24.88 5.92 -3.64
CA GLU A 374 24.25 4.72 -3.06
C GLU A 374 23.79 3.75 -4.16
N GLN A 375 23.27 4.28 -5.27
CA GLN A 375 22.88 3.46 -6.43
C GLN A 375 24.09 2.79 -7.10
N GLN A 376 25.12 3.56 -7.43
CA GLN A 376 26.31 3.02 -8.09
C GLN A 376 27.00 1.97 -7.21
N GLU A 377 27.13 2.24 -5.91
CA GLU A 377 27.68 1.29 -4.95
C GLU A 377 26.90 -0.03 -4.96
N PHE A 378 25.57 0.05 -4.96
CA PHE A 378 24.71 -1.14 -4.99
C PHE A 378 24.82 -1.91 -6.30
N LEU A 379 24.74 -1.23 -7.45
CA LEU A 379 24.82 -1.87 -8.76
C LEU A 379 26.22 -2.49 -9.01
N GLN A 380 27.28 -1.86 -8.53
CA GLN A 380 28.64 -2.41 -8.57
C GLN A 380 28.77 -3.62 -7.65
N TRP A 381 28.15 -3.57 -6.46
CA TRP A 381 28.14 -4.69 -5.53
C TRP A 381 27.42 -5.92 -6.13
N LEU A 382 26.27 -5.73 -6.79
CA LEU A 382 25.56 -6.81 -7.50
C LEU A 382 26.44 -7.52 -8.53
N GLN A 383 27.19 -6.74 -9.32
CA GLN A 383 28.13 -7.25 -10.32
C GLN A 383 29.29 -8.01 -9.67
N THR A 384 29.91 -7.39 -8.66
CA THR A 384 31.08 -7.96 -7.96
C THR A 384 30.73 -9.27 -7.27
N GLN A 385 29.58 -9.33 -6.61
CA GLN A 385 29.08 -10.53 -5.92
C GLN A 385 28.39 -11.52 -6.86
N LYS A 386 28.26 -11.20 -8.16
CA LYS A 386 27.58 -12.02 -9.16
C LYS A 386 26.17 -12.44 -8.74
N VAL A 387 25.43 -11.53 -8.10
CA VAL A 387 24.08 -11.81 -7.61
C VAL A 387 23.16 -12.08 -8.80
N TYR A 388 22.64 -13.29 -8.93
CA TYR A 388 21.78 -13.69 -10.05
C TYR A 388 20.30 -13.46 -9.76
N GLY A 389 19.49 -13.37 -10.82
CA GLY A 389 18.03 -13.38 -10.75
C GLY A 389 17.37 -12.09 -10.31
N VAL A 390 18.08 -10.96 -10.27
CA VAL A 390 17.52 -9.68 -9.78
C VAL A 390 16.57 -9.06 -10.80
N VAL A 391 15.37 -8.70 -10.34
CA VAL A 391 14.37 -7.92 -11.08
C VAL A 391 13.80 -6.87 -10.14
N PHE A 392 13.70 -5.62 -10.60
CA PHE A 392 13.14 -4.52 -9.83
C PHE A 392 11.67 -4.30 -10.18
N LEU A 393 10.85 -3.98 -9.17
CA LEU A 393 9.47 -3.50 -9.31
C LEU A 393 9.38 -2.10 -8.70
N SER A 394 8.73 -1.16 -9.40
CA SER A 394 8.62 0.24 -8.98
C SER A 394 7.25 0.87 -9.25
N GLY A 395 6.97 2.03 -8.63
CA GLY A 395 5.72 2.78 -8.73
C GLY A 395 5.92 4.27 -9.07
N ASP A 396 5.20 5.17 -8.39
CA ASP A 396 5.29 6.65 -8.41
C ASP A 396 4.93 7.37 -9.73
N ARG A 397 5.29 6.81 -10.89
CA ARG A 397 5.39 7.61 -12.13
C ARG A 397 4.06 7.97 -12.80
N HIS A 398 2.95 7.33 -12.40
CA HIS A 398 1.62 7.36 -13.03
C HIS A 398 1.63 7.06 -14.54
N ILE A 399 2.62 6.24 -14.92
CA ILE A 399 2.76 5.53 -16.18
C ILE A 399 3.27 4.12 -15.85
N THR A 400 3.19 3.25 -16.84
CA THR A 400 3.74 1.91 -16.77
C THR A 400 4.75 1.67 -17.87
N GLU A 401 5.88 1.09 -17.51
CA GLU A 401 6.93 0.72 -18.44
C GLU A 401 7.80 -0.41 -17.89
N LEU A 402 8.36 -1.20 -18.79
CA LEU A 402 9.51 -2.04 -18.49
C LEU A 402 10.74 -1.37 -19.07
N ILE A 403 11.74 -1.11 -18.22
CA ILE A 403 13.06 -0.69 -18.67
C ILE A 403 14.08 -1.80 -18.40
N LYS A 404 15.17 -1.79 -19.16
CA LYS A 404 16.32 -2.64 -18.92
C LYS A 404 17.61 -1.85 -19.10
N ILE A 405 18.55 -2.08 -18.20
CA ILE A 405 19.95 -1.65 -18.37
C ILE A 405 20.82 -2.88 -18.49
N GLN A 406 21.89 -2.76 -19.28
CA GLN A 406 22.83 -3.86 -19.51
C GLN A 406 24.20 -3.43 -19.00
N PRO A 407 24.56 -3.74 -17.74
CA PRO A 407 25.92 -3.53 -17.27
C PRO A 407 26.90 -4.41 -18.05
N GLU A 408 28.11 -3.91 -18.26
CA GLU A 408 29.17 -4.66 -18.94
C GLU A 408 29.53 -5.93 -18.16
N GLY A 409 29.63 -7.07 -18.84
CA GLY A 409 29.97 -8.34 -18.20
C GLY A 409 28.90 -8.91 -17.25
N PHE A 410 27.70 -8.32 -17.19
CA PHE A 410 26.59 -8.77 -16.35
C PHE A 410 25.37 -9.17 -17.20
N TYR A 411 24.30 -9.65 -16.57
CA TYR A 411 23.02 -9.88 -17.24
C TYR A 411 22.16 -8.60 -17.23
N PRO A 412 21.12 -8.49 -18.08
CA PRO A 412 20.26 -7.31 -18.10
C PRO A 412 19.49 -7.17 -16.78
N LEU A 413 19.55 -5.98 -16.17
CA LEU A 413 18.75 -5.63 -15.01
C LEU A 413 17.44 -4.98 -15.49
N TYR A 414 16.32 -5.62 -15.16
CA TYR A 414 14.98 -5.14 -15.48
C TYR A 414 14.38 -4.34 -14.33
N ASP A 415 13.71 -3.24 -14.64
CA ASP A 415 12.89 -2.46 -13.70
C ASP A 415 11.50 -2.26 -14.31
N TYR A 416 10.50 -2.92 -13.69
CA TYR A 416 9.11 -2.87 -14.12
C TYR A 416 8.35 -1.88 -13.23
N THR A 417 8.13 -0.68 -13.77
CA THR A 417 7.31 0.36 -13.16
C THR A 417 5.83 0.14 -13.46
N ASN A 418 4.98 0.12 -12.43
CA ASN A 418 3.53 0.01 -12.58
C ASN A 418 2.77 1.08 -11.79
N SER A 419 2.23 2.07 -12.50
CA SER A 419 1.44 3.16 -11.94
C SER A 419 0.55 3.80 -13.02
N SER A 420 -0.59 4.41 -12.72
CA SER A 420 -1.26 4.47 -11.42
C SER A 420 -2.47 3.54 -11.39
N LEU A 421 -2.79 3.02 -10.20
CA LEU A 421 -4.01 2.25 -9.98
C LEU A 421 -5.24 3.15 -10.15
N THR A 422 -5.32 4.25 -9.39
CA THR A 422 -6.47 5.18 -9.48
C THR A 422 -6.10 6.66 -9.36
N ALA A 423 -4.87 7.02 -8.98
CA ALA A 423 -4.40 8.41 -8.97
C ALA A 423 -4.22 8.98 -10.38
N GLY A 424 -4.32 10.29 -10.59
CA GLY A 424 -4.38 10.90 -11.93
C GLY A 424 -3.26 10.45 -12.87
N THR A 425 -3.55 10.20 -14.14
CA THR A 425 -2.57 9.61 -15.08
C THR A 425 -1.70 10.67 -15.76
N TYR A 426 -0.50 10.28 -16.21
CA TYR A 426 0.39 11.16 -16.99
C TYR A 426 0.68 10.60 -18.39
N LYS A 427 1.08 11.49 -19.30
CA LYS A 427 1.76 11.11 -20.54
C LYS A 427 3.27 11.16 -20.32
N ALA A 428 3.99 10.19 -20.87
CA ALA A 428 5.44 10.08 -20.75
C ALA A 428 6.21 11.04 -21.68
N ASP A 429 5.74 12.27 -21.89
CA ASP A 429 6.33 13.21 -22.85
C ASP A 429 7.76 13.61 -22.44
N ARG A 430 8.03 13.71 -21.14
CA ARG A 430 9.34 14.14 -20.59
C ARG A 430 10.44 13.08 -20.74
N ASP A 431 10.06 11.82 -20.86
CA ASP A 431 10.93 10.65 -20.99
C ASP A 431 10.49 9.74 -22.16
N ALA A 432 9.88 10.35 -23.20
CA ALA A 432 9.37 9.63 -24.37
C ALA A 432 10.48 8.84 -25.10
N ASN A 433 11.70 9.40 -25.11
CA ASN A 433 12.87 8.84 -25.77
C ASN A 433 13.79 8.05 -24.82
N ASN A 434 13.28 7.53 -23.69
CA ASN A 434 14.08 6.77 -22.73
C ASN A 434 14.77 5.56 -23.42
N PRO A 435 16.10 5.56 -23.57
CA PRO A 435 16.82 4.50 -24.30
C PRO A 435 16.83 3.17 -23.55
N ALA A 436 16.56 3.17 -22.24
CA ALA A 436 16.46 1.96 -21.43
C ALA A 436 15.12 1.24 -21.62
N ARG A 437 14.11 1.90 -22.20
CA ARG A 437 12.76 1.35 -22.33
C ARG A 437 12.73 0.14 -23.27
N VAL A 438 12.11 -0.94 -22.82
CA VAL A 438 11.81 -2.09 -23.68
C VAL A 438 10.74 -1.68 -24.68
N THR A 439 10.99 -1.91 -25.97
CA THR A 439 10.07 -1.50 -27.03
C THR A 439 8.68 -2.12 -26.82
N GLY A 440 7.64 -1.30 -26.90
CA GLY A 440 6.24 -1.74 -26.79
C GLY A 440 5.70 -1.86 -25.36
N THR A 441 6.47 -1.50 -24.33
CA THR A 441 6.03 -1.64 -22.93
C THR A 441 5.56 -0.35 -22.29
N LEU A 442 5.64 0.81 -22.96
CA LEU A 442 5.05 2.04 -22.43
C LEU A 442 3.53 1.96 -22.46
N PHE A 443 2.92 2.18 -21.31
CA PHE A 443 1.48 2.32 -21.15
C PHE A 443 1.22 3.55 -20.29
N ASP A 444 0.66 4.61 -20.87
CA ASP A 444 0.48 5.90 -20.23
C ASP A 444 -0.94 6.47 -20.44
N ASN A 445 -1.24 7.58 -19.79
CA ASN A 445 -2.51 8.31 -19.86
C ASN A 445 -3.77 7.50 -19.49
N GLN A 446 -3.61 6.31 -18.91
CA GLN A 446 -4.68 5.40 -18.51
C GLN A 446 -4.24 4.58 -17.30
N HIS A 447 -5.18 4.27 -16.41
CA HIS A 447 -4.91 3.41 -15.26
C HIS A 447 -4.70 1.96 -15.69
N ASN A 448 -3.89 1.27 -14.91
CA ASN A 448 -3.42 -0.07 -15.22
C ASN A 448 -2.93 -0.78 -13.96
N PHE A 449 -2.70 -2.08 -14.08
CA PHE A 449 -2.07 -2.89 -13.03
C PHE A 449 -1.11 -3.91 -13.65
N GLY A 450 -0.11 -4.33 -12.86
CA GLY A 450 0.88 -5.32 -13.25
C GLY A 450 0.51 -6.72 -12.74
N LEU A 451 0.87 -7.74 -13.52
CA LEU A 451 0.78 -9.14 -13.12
C LEU A 451 2.07 -9.87 -13.46
N LEU A 452 2.59 -10.62 -12.50
CA LEU A 452 3.73 -11.51 -12.65
C LEU A 452 3.22 -12.95 -12.57
N ARG A 453 3.69 -13.81 -13.46
CA ARG A 453 3.45 -15.26 -13.40
C ARG A 453 4.76 -15.99 -13.30
N PHE A 454 4.90 -16.81 -12.27
CA PHE A 454 6.05 -17.68 -12.07
C PHE A 454 5.64 -19.11 -12.34
N GLU A 455 6.34 -19.78 -13.25
CA GLU A 455 5.99 -21.14 -13.69
C GLU A 455 7.22 -21.94 -14.16
N GLY A 456 7.04 -23.25 -14.27
CA GLY A 456 8.07 -24.18 -14.71
C GLY A 456 9.02 -24.65 -13.58
N PRO A 457 9.98 -25.54 -13.91
CA PRO A 457 10.89 -26.13 -12.94
C PRO A 457 11.75 -25.09 -12.23
N ARG A 458 12.18 -25.36 -10.99
CA ARG A 458 13.01 -24.40 -10.21
C ARG A 458 14.31 -24.00 -10.96
N THR A 459 14.90 -24.92 -11.70
CA THR A 459 16.17 -24.74 -12.41
C THR A 459 16.05 -23.98 -13.73
N ASP A 460 14.85 -23.91 -14.31
CA ASP A 460 14.51 -23.17 -15.54
C ASP A 460 13.25 -22.33 -15.32
N ARG A 461 13.17 -21.68 -14.15
CA ARG A 461 11.98 -20.93 -13.74
C ARG A 461 11.73 -19.78 -14.72
N LYS A 462 10.49 -19.64 -15.18
CA LYS A 462 10.06 -18.56 -16.09
C LYS A 462 9.28 -17.51 -15.32
N LEU A 463 9.62 -16.25 -15.53
CA LEU A 463 8.85 -15.07 -15.13
C LEU A 463 8.16 -14.50 -16.37
N THR A 464 6.84 -14.38 -16.32
CA THR A 464 6.05 -13.59 -17.28
C THR A 464 5.61 -12.30 -16.61
N MET A 465 5.98 -11.16 -17.17
CA MET A 465 5.55 -9.81 -16.77
C MET A 465 4.44 -9.33 -17.73
N GLU A 466 3.30 -8.91 -17.18
CA GLU A 466 2.12 -8.51 -17.95
C GLU A 466 1.57 -7.19 -17.41
N CYS A 467 1.21 -6.27 -18.31
CA CYS A 467 0.45 -5.07 -17.97
C CYS A 467 -0.99 -5.20 -18.47
N TYR A 468 -1.95 -4.85 -17.62
CA TYR A 468 -3.37 -4.83 -17.94
C TYR A 468 -3.93 -3.42 -17.77
N ASP A 469 -4.81 -3.00 -18.66
CA ASP A 469 -5.57 -1.76 -18.48
C ASP A 469 -6.60 -1.87 -17.33
N LYS A 470 -7.24 -0.75 -16.99
CA LYS A 470 -8.26 -0.67 -15.94
C LYS A 470 -9.43 -1.65 -16.08
N THR A 471 -9.69 -2.17 -17.29
CA THR A 471 -10.77 -3.13 -17.55
C THR A 471 -10.31 -4.58 -17.43
N GLY A 472 -9.00 -4.80 -17.24
CA GLY A 472 -8.39 -6.12 -17.19
C GLY A 472 -8.02 -6.70 -18.56
N LYS A 473 -7.95 -5.88 -19.60
CA LYS A 473 -7.46 -6.27 -20.93
C LYS A 473 -5.94 -6.15 -20.97
N LEU A 474 -5.28 -7.17 -21.52
CA LEU A 474 -3.82 -7.21 -21.64
C LEU A 474 -3.34 -6.11 -22.60
N ALA A 475 -2.42 -5.27 -22.12
CA ALA A 475 -1.76 -4.24 -22.89
C ALA A 475 -0.45 -4.75 -23.52
N TRP A 476 0.40 -5.38 -22.71
CA TRP A 476 1.66 -5.98 -23.17
C TRP A 476 2.09 -7.13 -22.26
N LYS A 477 2.99 -7.97 -22.79
CA LYS A 477 3.60 -9.11 -22.10
C LYS A 477 5.09 -9.20 -22.43
N HIS A 478 5.91 -9.56 -21.45
CA HIS A 478 7.34 -9.86 -21.59
C HIS A 478 7.71 -11.10 -20.77
N GLU A 479 8.60 -11.95 -21.28
CA GLU A 479 9.01 -13.18 -20.60
C GLU A 479 10.53 -13.19 -20.40
N VAL A 480 10.97 -13.68 -19.24
CA VAL A 480 12.38 -13.85 -18.88
C VAL A 480 12.55 -15.18 -18.16
N LYS A 481 13.58 -15.96 -18.52
CA LYS A 481 13.99 -17.14 -17.77
C LYS A 481 15.06 -16.81 -16.73
N ALA A 482 15.04 -17.51 -15.60
CA ALA A 482 16.04 -17.35 -14.55
C ALA A 482 17.47 -17.68 -15.03
N SER A 483 17.62 -18.51 -16.07
CA SER A 483 18.90 -18.79 -16.72
C SER A 483 19.50 -17.60 -17.46
N GLU A 484 18.66 -16.65 -17.91
CA GLU A 484 19.10 -15.43 -18.59
C GLU A 484 19.64 -14.38 -17.61
N LEU A 485 19.24 -14.47 -16.34
CA LEU A 485 19.63 -13.56 -15.28
C LEU A 485 20.82 -14.10 -14.46
N ARG A 486 21.80 -14.67 -15.17
CA ARG A 486 23.04 -15.23 -14.58
C ARG A 486 24.25 -14.66 -15.32
N VAL A 487 25.32 -14.40 -14.58
CA VAL A 487 26.63 -14.10 -15.17
C VAL A 487 27.12 -15.37 -15.86
N LYS A 488 27.47 -15.26 -17.14
CA LYS A 488 27.99 -16.38 -17.94
C LYS A 488 29.42 -16.75 -17.56
#